data_AF-A0A5R8ZDF0-F1
#
_entry.id   AF-A0A5R8ZDF0-F1
#
_cell.length_a   1.000
_cell.length_b   1.000
_cell.length_c   1.000
_cell.angle_alpha   90.00
_cell.angle_beta   90.00
_cell.angle_gamma   90.00
#
_symmetry.space_group_name_H-M   'P 1'
#
loop_
_entity.id
_entity.type
_entity.pdbx_description
1 polymer ?
#
loop_
_entity_poly.entity_id
_entity_poly.type
_entity_poly.pdbx_seq_one_letter_code
_entity_poly.pdbx_strand_id
1 'polypeptide(L)'
;MATITLSRTFSFLDPQDWEWDVTRATSSSMVISDGVHTQSFGGRFTYFGDYASGVVTSSTFRLNGATVYSVTGMNKDLAALAEFAITEGDTLETYAYVLDGNDTIRGSASNDTLMGFAGDDLIDGRGGADIMIGGTGNDTYVVDNVGDQIHELAGEGTDTVNVAIAQKGGSYTLGANLENARLVNKVAFDLVGNVDSNHLIGNAAANRLDGGLGADTMEGGAGNDTYVVDNAGDIIIDTAGIDTVESSISYVLGASLENLVLTGSAAISGTGNDKANVLDGSQNTAANQLVGGKDNDTYIVGAGDTVVEQLNEGIDLVQAHVSYVLGANLENLTLLGSASIDGTGNALKNLIIGNSGDNRLDGGDGVDSLRGGAGNDTYLVDLTAGNTLQDQIIERAGEGIDSVLVRGGTAGLASKTIVLGANLENLDVSDTAAGVRLNLKGNALDNVLVGNSAQNVFTGGAGKDVFRFDQVDQLGNTTDTRDTITDFKSGQDLIDLSRIGDFHLIERDTAFSSAFQVKLVDGVLHGTLDNNAEADFQIVLTGVKSLTQADFLTLP
;
A
#
# COMPACT_ATOMS: atom_id res chain seq x y z
N MET A 1 54.85 49.49 -12.51
CA MET A 1 54.66 48.72 -11.26
C MET A 1 53.28 49.06 -10.73
N ALA A 2 52.29 48.33 -11.21
CA ALA A 2 50.97 48.27 -10.60
C ALA A 2 50.91 46.95 -9.83
N THR A 3 50.51 47.04 -8.57
CA THR A 3 50.43 45.90 -7.66
C THR A 3 49.02 45.33 -7.76
N ILE A 4 48.91 44.07 -8.18
CA ILE A 4 47.64 43.36 -8.38
C ILE A 4 47.24 42.66 -7.08
N THR A 5 45.96 42.72 -6.74
CA THR A 5 45.36 42.01 -5.60
C THR A 5 44.63 40.77 -6.13
N LEU A 6 44.94 39.60 -5.56
CA LEU A 6 44.41 38.30 -5.98
C LEU A 6 42.98 38.09 -5.44
N SER A 7 42.03 37.78 -6.32
CA SER A 7 40.76 37.11 -5.96
C SER A 7 40.93 35.58 -6.00
N ARG A 8 40.16 34.85 -5.18
CA ARG A 8 40.34 33.41 -4.89
C ARG A 8 39.34 32.48 -5.57
N THR A 9 38.59 32.97 -6.55
CA THR A 9 37.61 32.19 -7.32
C THR A 9 37.67 32.64 -8.77
N PHE A 10 37.91 31.71 -9.71
CA PHE A 10 37.77 31.99 -11.14
C PHE A 10 36.28 32.14 -11.46
N SER A 11 35.91 33.24 -12.09
CA SER A 11 34.53 33.59 -12.45
C SER A 11 34.51 34.14 -13.86
N PHE A 12 33.62 33.64 -14.73
CA PHE A 12 33.36 34.20 -16.06
C PHE A 12 32.74 35.61 -16.01
N LEU A 13 32.40 36.11 -14.81
CA LEU A 13 31.82 37.43 -14.58
C LEU A 13 32.86 38.50 -14.19
N ASP A 14 34.10 38.11 -13.90
CA ASP A 14 35.14 39.03 -13.42
C ASP A 14 36.14 39.38 -14.54
N PRO A 15 36.47 40.68 -14.70
CA PRO A 15 37.57 41.16 -15.54
C PRO A 15 38.89 40.40 -15.25
N GLN A 16 39.49 39.79 -16.28
CA GLN A 16 40.83 39.21 -16.17
C GLN A 16 41.89 40.26 -16.53
N ASP A 17 42.96 40.39 -15.73
CA ASP A 17 43.98 41.45 -15.84
C ASP A 17 45.40 40.87 -15.71
N TRP A 18 45.87 40.16 -16.74
CA TRP A 18 47.15 39.46 -16.70
C TRP A 18 48.00 39.67 -17.96
N GLU A 19 49.26 40.10 -17.79
CA GLU A 19 50.26 40.09 -18.88
C GLU A 19 50.73 38.65 -19.15
N TRP A 20 50.40 38.10 -20.32
CA TRP A 20 50.65 36.70 -20.67
C TRP A 20 51.70 36.52 -21.77
N ASP A 21 52.72 35.68 -21.53
CA ASP A 21 53.75 35.35 -22.52
C ASP A 21 53.41 34.05 -23.28
N VAL A 22 53.68 34.00 -24.59
CA VAL A 22 53.66 32.74 -25.35
C VAL A 22 54.87 31.88 -24.94
N THR A 23 54.62 30.86 -24.13
CA THR A 23 55.67 30.02 -23.54
C THR A 23 55.96 28.77 -24.36
N ARG A 24 54.99 28.30 -25.16
CA ARG A 24 55.17 27.13 -26.04
C ARG A 24 54.23 27.18 -27.24
N ALA A 25 54.78 26.90 -28.43
CA ALA A 25 54.06 26.93 -29.70
C ALA A 25 54.45 25.73 -30.59
N THR A 26 53.46 24.98 -31.05
CA THR A 26 53.59 23.92 -32.07
C THR A 26 52.48 24.07 -33.10
N SER A 27 52.56 23.33 -34.21
CA SER A 27 51.50 23.31 -35.23
C SER A 27 50.14 22.83 -34.72
N SER A 28 50.07 22.28 -33.51
CA SER A 28 48.85 21.75 -32.89
C SER A 28 48.50 22.35 -31.53
N SER A 29 49.34 23.22 -30.96
CA SER A 29 49.12 23.79 -29.64
C SER A 29 49.79 25.15 -29.49
N MET A 30 49.12 26.06 -28.77
CA MET A 30 49.66 27.33 -28.31
C MET A 30 49.43 27.45 -26.81
N VAL A 31 50.45 27.85 -26.05
CA VAL A 31 50.37 28.01 -24.60
C VAL A 31 50.81 29.42 -24.22
N ILE A 32 49.96 30.10 -23.47
CA ILE A 32 50.24 31.41 -22.88
C ILE A 32 50.20 31.31 -21.36
N SER A 33 51.18 31.91 -20.67
CA SER A 33 51.35 31.77 -19.23
C SER A 33 52.17 32.89 -18.61
N ASP A 34 51.85 33.25 -17.37
CA ASP A 34 52.64 34.12 -16.48
C ASP A 34 53.42 33.32 -15.40
N GLY A 35 53.39 31.98 -15.47
CA GLY A 35 53.96 31.06 -14.49
C GLY A 35 53.01 30.62 -13.36
N VAL A 36 51.89 31.32 -13.15
CA VAL A 36 50.82 30.97 -12.20
C VAL A 36 49.57 30.54 -12.95
N HIS A 37 49.14 31.34 -13.90
CA HIS A 37 48.06 31.08 -14.84
C HIS A 37 48.62 30.50 -16.12
N THR A 38 47.94 29.52 -16.69
CA THR A 38 48.31 28.94 -17.98
C THR A 38 47.06 28.67 -18.79
N GLN A 39 46.93 29.34 -19.93
CA GLN A 39 45.94 29.01 -20.95
C GLN A 39 46.62 28.22 -22.06
N SER A 40 46.07 27.05 -22.36
CA SER A 40 46.55 26.18 -23.45
C SER A 40 45.47 26.02 -24.49
N PHE A 41 45.74 26.47 -25.71
CA PHE A 41 44.90 26.26 -26.88
C PHE A 41 45.38 25.05 -27.67
N GLY A 42 44.45 24.17 -28.03
CA GLY A 42 44.64 23.10 -28.99
C GLY A 42 43.96 23.45 -30.30
N GLY A 43 44.54 23.01 -31.42
CA GLY A 43 43.99 23.35 -32.72
C GLY A 43 44.96 23.06 -33.86
N ARG A 44 44.86 23.85 -34.93
CA ARG A 44 45.79 23.82 -36.06
C ARG A 44 46.34 25.22 -36.28
N PHE A 45 47.64 25.38 -36.05
CA PHE A 45 48.30 26.68 -36.07
C PHE A 45 49.44 26.74 -37.10
N THR A 46 49.57 27.89 -37.73
CA THR A 46 50.70 28.26 -38.60
C THR A 46 51.32 29.54 -38.07
N TYR A 47 52.65 29.56 -37.93
CA TYR A 47 53.40 30.66 -37.34
C TYR A 47 54.22 31.37 -38.44
N PHE A 48 54.11 32.70 -38.49
CA PHE A 48 54.74 33.59 -39.45
C PHE A 48 55.54 34.68 -38.72
N GLY A 49 56.73 34.32 -38.23
CA GLY A 49 57.53 35.23 -37.40
C GLY A 49 56.81 35.55 -36.08
N ASP A 50 56.42 36.80 -35.89
CA ASP A 50 55.74 37.31 -34.69
C ASP A 50 54.21 37.11 -34.71
N TYR A 51 53.65 36.56 -35.79
CA TYR A 51 52.22 36.33 -35.95
C TYR A 51 51.88 34.84 -36.03
N ALA A 52 50.68 34.47 -35.57
CA ALA A 52 50.14 33.14 -35.71
C ALA A 52 48.71 33.21 -36.27
N SER A 53 48.35 32.25 -37.11
CA SER A 53 46.99 32.07 -37.63
C SER A 53 46.58 30.61 -37.49
N GLY A 54 45.30 30.33 -37.32
CA GLY A 54 44.86 28.96 -37.19
C GLY A 54 43.42 28.84 -36.76
N VAL A 55 43.01 27.61 -36.50
CA VAL A 55 41.71 27.31 -35.90
C VAL A 55 41.97 26.69 -34.53
N VAL A 56 41.26 27.19 -33.53
CA VAL A 56 41.27 26.71 -32.16
C VAL A 56 40.07 25.79 -31.97
N THR A 57 40.35 24.60 -31.46
CA THR A 57 39.37 23.53 -31.26
C THR A 57 39.25 23.09 -29.80
N SER A 58 40.20 23.50 -28.96
CA SER A 58 40.14 23.26 -27.52
C SER A 58 40.93 24.30 -26.74
N SER A 59 40.55 24.48 -25.48
CA SER A 59 41.13 25.43 -24.55
C SER A 59 41.22 24.76 -23.18
N THR A 60 42.29 25.01 -22.43
CA THR A 60 42.42 24.51 -21.06
C THR A 60 43.10 25.55 -20.20
N PHE A 61 42.42 25.95 -19.14
CA PHE A 61 42.95 26.87 -18.16
C PHE A 61 43.51 26.11 -16.95
N ARG A 62 44.68 26.54 -16.49
CA ARG A 62 45.31 26.01 -15.29
C ARG A 62 45.72 27.13 -14.35
N LEU A 63 45.55 26.87 -13.05
CA LEU A 63 46.07 27.69 -11.97
C LEU A 63 47.09 26.88 -11.17
N ASN A 64 48.31 27.38 -11.04
CA ASN A 64 49.44 26.69 -10.41
C ASN A 64 49.65 25.26 -10.97
N GLY A 65 49.40 25.08 -12.26
CA GLY A 65 49.51 23.79 -12.96
C GLY A 65 48.32 22.84 -12.80
N ALA A 66 47.34 23.13 -11.93
CA ALA A 66 46.11 22.36 -11.81
C ALA A 66 45.07 22.85 -12.83
N THR A 67 44.39 21.93 -13.53
CA THR A 67 43.29 22.29 -14.44
C THR A 67 42.11 22.81 -13.65
N VAL A 68 41.63 24.00 -14.04
CA VAL A 68 40.39 24.60 -13.52
C VAL A 68 39.24 24.24 -14.44
N TYR A 69 39.40 24.47 -15.75
CA TYR A 69 38.43 24.01 -16.73
C TYR A 69 39.10 23.64 -18.06
N SER A 70 38.39 22.85 -18.85
CA SER A 70 38.73 22.56 -20.24
C SER A 70 37.50 22.65 -21.13
N VAL A 71 37.68 23.25 -22.30
CA VAL A 71 36.67 23.33 -23.36
C VAL A 71 37.18 22.61 -24.60
N THR A 72 36.31 21.84 -25.24
CA THR A 72 36.54 21.22 -26.55
C THR A 72 35.28 21.34 -27.40
N GLY A 73 35.40 21.41 -28.72
CA GLY A 73 34.22 21.56 -29.61
C GLY A 73 34.23 22.89 -30.36
N MET A 74 34.90 23.88 -29.78
CA MET A 74 35.12 25.19 -30.39
C MET A 74 35.57 25.11 -31.85
N ASN A 75 35.19 26.15 -32.60
CA ASN A 75 35.64 26.36 -33.97
C ASN A 75 35.90 27.85 -34.19
N LYS A 76 37.00 28.35 -33.64
CA LYS A 76 37.33 29.77 -33.65
C LYS A 76 38.63 30.04 -34.38
N ASP A 77 38.68 31.11 -35.17
CA ASP A 77 39.95 31.59 -35.69
C ASP A 77 40.83 31.97 -34.50
N LEU A 78 42.12 31.63 -34.53
CA LEU A 78 43.07 32.05 -33.52
C LEU A 78 43.07 33.58 -33.35
N ALA A 79 42.82 34.34 -34.42
CA ALA A 79 42.70 35.80 -34.35
C ALA A 79 41.56 36.25 -33.43
N ALA A 80 40.45 35.49 -33.36
CA ALA A 80 39.34 35.76 -32.46
C ALA A 80 39.72 35.53 -30.98
N LEU A 81 40.71 34.68 -30.69
CA LEU A 81 41.20 34.48 -29.31
C LEU A 81 42.34 35.42 -28.93
N ALA A 82 42.96 36.10 -29.91
CA ALA A 82 43.99 37.10 -29.63
C ALA A 82 43.41 38.33 -28.91
N GLU A 83 42.10 38.59 -29.06
CA GLU A 83 41.37 39.67 -28.37
C GLU A 83 41.15 39.38 -26.87
N PHE A 84 41.24 38.11 -26.45
CA PHE A 84 41.18 37.63 -25.05
C PHE A 84 42.39 38.07 -24.20
N ALA A 85 43.50 38.42 -24.84
CA ALA A 85 44.78 38.64 -24.16
C ALA A 85 45.22 40.11 -24.11
N ILE A 86 44.48 41.03 -24.74
CA ILE A 86 44.98 42.39 -25.02
C ILE A 86 44.05 43.51 -24.55
N THR A 87 42.88 43.20 -24.01
CA THR A 87 41.94 44.23 -23.51
C THR A 87 41.79 44.07 -22.01
N GLU A 88 42.11 45.13 -21.27
CA GLU A 88 41.91 45.20 -19.81
C GLU A 88 40.41 45.00 -19.51
N GLY A 89 40.09 43.85 -18.91
CA GLY A 89 38.73 43.47 -18.52
C GLY A 89 37.93 42.71 -19.59
N ASP A 90 38.31 41.45 -19.80
CA ASP A 90 37.47 40.48 -20.48
C ASP A 90 36.03 40.56 -19.98
N THR A 91 35.12 40.79 -20.92
CA THR A 91 33.69 40.92 -20.65
C THR A 91 32.99 39.60 -20.95
N LEU A 92 31.81 39.42 -20.37
CA LEU A 92 30.93 38.30 -20.69
C LEU A 92 30.69 38.14 -22.21
N GLU A 93 30.75 39.24 -22.97
CA GLU A 93 30.59 39.26 -24.43
C GLU A 93 31.73 38.55 -25.16
N THR A 94 32.96 38.62 -24.65
CA THR A 94 34.11 37.91 -25.24
C THR A 94 33.95 36.41 -25.06
N TYR A 95 33.55 35.95 -23.87
CA TYR A 95 33.31 34.53 -23.61
C TYR A 95 32.13 33.99 -24.45
N ALA A 96 31.03 34.75 -24.53
CA ALA A 96 29.89 34.43 -25.37
C ALA A 96 30.27 34.27 -26.84
N TYR A 97 31.19 35.09 -27.36
CA TYR A 97 31.66 34.95 -28.72
C TYR A 97 32.56 33.73 -28.93
N VAL A 98 33.37 33.35 -27.94
CA VAL A 98 34.29 32.20 -28.06
C VAL A 98 33.54 30.87 -27.97
N LEU A 99 32.47 30.83 -27.19
CA LEU A 99 31.64 29.66 -26.89
C LEU A 99 30.25 29.77 -27.56
N ASP A 100 30.17 30.32 -28.77
CA ASP A 100 28.88 30.51 -29.48
C ASP A 100 28.39 29.29 -30.27
N GLY A 101 28.96 28.11 -30.01
CA GLY A 101 28.51 26.86 -30.63
C GLY A 101 28.79 25.67 -29.74
N ASN A 102 28.35 24.49 -30.19
CA ASN A 102 28.30 23.27 -29.40
C ASN A 102 29.67 22.86 -28.83
N ASP A 103 29.82 23.05 -27.54
CA ASP A 103 31.03 22.85 -26.77
C ASP A 103 30.86 21.73 -25.73
N THR A 104 31.99 21.21 -25.26
CA THR A 104 32.07 20.35 -24.09
C THR A 104 32.95 21.02 -23.07
N ILE A 105 32.34 21.42 -21.96
CA ILE A 105 32.95 22.15 -20.87
C ILE A 105 33.10 21.19 -19.69
N ARG A 106 34.32 21.07 -19.18
CA ARG A 106 34.61 20.26 -17.99
C ARG A 106 35.31 21.07 -16.93
N GLY A 107 34.75 21.04 -15.72
CA GLY A 107 35.31 21.63 -14.52
C GLY A 107 36.46 20.85 -13.91
N SER A 108 36.74 21.20 -12.66
CA SER A 108 37.84 20.72 -11.84
C SER A 108 37.38 19.58 -10.93
N ALA A 109 37.80 19.58 -9.67
CA ALA A 109 37.25 18.73 -8.61
C ALA A 109 36.82 19.59 -7.40
N SER A 110 36.69 20.91 -7.64
CA SER A 110 36.37 21.96 -6.69
C SER A 110 35.12 22.67 -7.19
N ASN A 111 34.53 23.52 -6.35
CA ASN A 111 33.34 24.28 -6.74
C ASN A 111 33.66 25.25 -7.88
N ASP A 112 33.06 25.00 -9.04
CA ASP A 112 33.24 25.74 -10.27
C ASP A 112 31.97 26.53 -10.66
N THR A 113 32.13 27.52 -11.53
CA THR A 113 31.02 28.18 -12.23
C THR A 113 31.30 28.07 -13.72
N LEU A 114 30.45 27.37 -14.46
CA LEU A 114 30.63 27.01 -15.86
C LEU A 114 29.52 27.62 -16.70
N MET A 115 29.89 28.21 -17.85
CA MET A 115 28.96 28.88 -18.77
C MET A 115 29.16 28.37 -20.21
N GLY A 116 28.08 27.88 -20.84
CA GLY A 116 28.02 27.39 -22.22
C GLY A 116 27.86 28.50 -23.26
N PHE A 117 26.98 29.45 -22.98
CA PHE A 117 26.51 30.53 -23.85
C PHE A 117 25.55 30.10 -24.96
N ALA A 118 26.02 29.87 -26.18
CA ALA A 118 25.13 29.56 -27.29
C ALA A 118 25.57 28.27 -27.97
N GLY A 119 24.62 27.45 -28.40
CA GLY A 119 24.89 26.13 -28.96
C GLY A 119 24.38 25.03 -28.05
N ASP A 120 24.45 23.79 -28.53
CA ASP A 120 24.08 22.62 -27.73
C ASP A 120 25.32 22.11 -26.98
N ASP A 121 25.47 22.52 -25.73
CA ASP A 121 26.67 22.30 -24.93
C ASP A 121 26.55 21.07 -24.02
N LEU A 122 27.69 20.46 -23.70
CA LEU A 122 27.83 19.45 -22.64
C LEU A 122 28.65 20.04 -21.50
N ILE A 123 28.02 20.27 -20.34
CA ILE A 123 28.64 20.87 -19.17
C ILE A 123 28.75 19.83 -18.06
N ASP A 124 29.99 19.55 -17.63
CA ASP A 124 30.33 18.56 -16.60
C ASP A 124 31.24 19.22 -15.54
N GLY A 125 30.64 19.63 -14.42
CA GLY A 125 31.35 20.20 -13.27
C GLY A 125 32.39 19.25 -12.67
N ARG A 126 32.13 17.94 -12.79
CA ARG A 126 32.79 16.85 -12.07
C ARG A 126 32.56 17.01 -10.56
N GLY A 127 33.53 16.61 -9.74
CA GLY A 127 33.41 16.78 -8.30
C GLY A 127 33.45 18.26 -7.92
N GLY A 128 32.72 18.64 -6.88
CA GLY A 128 32.56 20.04 -6.51
C GLY A 128 31.12 20.25 -6.10
N ALA A 129 30.76 21.46 -5.70
CA ALA A 129 29.38 21.90 -5.71
C ALA A 129 29.33 23.06 -6.71
N ASP A 130 28.89 22.76 -7.91
CA ASP A 130 29.14 23.59 -9.08
C ASP A 130 27.91 24.39 -9.49
N ILE A 131 28.13 25.51 -10.19
CA ILE A 131 27.08 26.28 -10.85
C ILE A 131 27.26 26.10 -12.36
N MET A 132 26.25 25.56 -13.04
CA MET A 132 26.26 25.33 -14.48
C MET A 132 25.17 26.16 -15.16
N ILE A 133 25.53 26.83 -16.25
CA ILE A 133 24.65 27.70 -17.03
C ILE A 133 24.92 27.37 -18.50
N GLY A 134 23.94 26.83 -19.22
CA GLY A 134 24.11 26.47 -20.64
C GLY A 134 23.89 27.67 -21.53
N GLY A 135 22.80 28.40 -21.31
CA GLY A 135 22.42 29.51 -22.17
C GLY A 135 21.55 28.99 -23.32
N THR A 136 21.63 29.60 -24.50
CA THR A 136 20.72 29.26 -25.61
C THR A 136 21.19 28.02 -26.38
N GLY A 137 20.28 27.10 -26.68
CA GLY A 137 20.55 25.83 -27.35
C GLY A 137 19.99 24.68 -26.53
N ASN A 138 20.20 23.44 -26.94
CA ASN A 138 19.77 22.28 -26.16
C ASN A 138 20.95 21.71 -25.38
N ASP A 139 21.11 22.15 -24.15
CA ASP A 139 22.26 21.87 -23.33
C ASP A 139 22.11 20.57 -22.53
N THR A 140 23.24 19.99 -22.16
CA THR A 140 23.32 18.78 -21.36
C THR A 140 24.23 18.99 -20.16
N TYR A 141 23.67 18.85 -18.97
CA TYR A 141 24.37 18.96 -17.69
C TYR A 141 24.71 17.59 -17.12
N VAL A 142 25.89 17.44 -16.51
CA VAL A 142 26.25 16.27 -15.70
C VAL A 142 26.27 16.68 -14.25
N VAL A 143 25.35 16.11 -13.46
CA VAL A 143 25.25 16.33 -12.01
C VAL A 143 25.80 15.10 -11.30
N ASP A 144 26.98 15.21 -10.70
CA ASP A 144 27.60 14.12 -9.94
C ASP A 144 27.64 14.39 -8.43
N ASN A 145 27.34 15.63 -8.03
CA ASN A 145 27.25 16.08 -6.65
C ASN A 145 25.87 16.67 -6.34
N VAL A 146 25.34 16.37 -5.15
CA VAL A 146 24.07 16.93 -4.67
C VAL A 146 24.10 18.45 -4.48
N GLY A 147 25.30 19.05 -4.43
CA GLY A 147 25.51 20.49 -4.33
C GLY A 147 25.51 21.22 -5.67
N ASP A 148 25.45 20.50 -6.81
CA ASP A 148 25.44 21.12 -8.13
C ASP A 148 24.12 21.86 -8.37
N GLN A 149 24.22 23.02 -9.00
CA GLN A 149 23.12 23.91 -9.33
C GLN A 149 23.15 24.22 -10.82
N ILE A 150 21.99 24.11 -11.46
CA ILE A 150 21.79 24.49 -12.85
C ILE A 150 20.90 25.73 -12.87
N HIS A 151 21.22 26.69 -13.73
CA HIS A 151 20.43 27.91 -13.88
C HIS A 151 20.11 28.17 -15.35
N GLU A 152 18.87 27.82 -15.72
CA GLU A 152 18.31 28.02 -17.06
C GLU A 152 17.27 29.14 -17.07
N LEU A 153 17.21 29.89 -18.18
CA LEU A 153 16.14 30.85 -18.43
C LEU A 153 15.10 30.30 -19.41
N ALA A 154 13.90 30.87 -19.33
CA ALA A 154 12.80 30.45 -20.19
C ALA A 154 13.09 30.73 -21.67
N GLY A 155 12.86 29.71 -22.50
CA GLY A 155 12.99 29.81 -23.97
C GLY A 155 14.42 29.78 -24.48
N GLU A 156 15.36 29.34 -23.64
CA GLU A 156 16.76 29.14 -24.06
C GLU A 156 16.97 27.79 -24.74
N GLY A 157 16.16 26.77 -24.46
CA GLY A 157 16.49 25.42 -24.92
C GLY A 157 15.42 24.38 -24.68
N THR A 158 15.81 23.14 -24.97
CA THR A 158 15.23 21.92 -24.41
C THR A 158 16.37 21.14 -23.79
N ASP A 159 16.48 21.24 -22.48
CA ASP A 159 17.72 20.97 -21.78
C ASP A 159 17.66 19.66 -21.00
N THR A 160 18.81 19.00 -20.84
CA THR A 160 18.90 17.65 -20.28
C THR A 160 19.84 17.57 -19.09
N VAL A 161 19.36 17.07 -17.97
CA VAL A 161 20.18 16.75 -16.80
C VAL A 161 20.52 15.26 -16.76
N ASN A 162 21.79 14.92 -16.95
CA ASN A 162 22.32 13.59 -16.68
C ASN A 162 22.76 13.47 -15.22
N VAL A 163 21.97 12.77 -14.40
CA VAL A 163 22.24 12.57 -12.98
C VAL A 163 23.20 11.38 -12.79
N ALA A 164 24.45 11.69 -12.49
CA ALA A 164 25.57 10.77 -12.29
C ALA A 164 25.91 10.49 -10.82
N ILE A 165 25.12 11.02 -9.88
CA ILE A 165 25.30 10.82 -8.42
C ILE A 165 25.42 9.32 -8.10
N ALA A 166 26.57 8.93 -7.55
CA ALA A 166 26.89 7.52 -7.29
C ALA A 166 26.39 7.04 -5.92
N GLN A 167 25.90 7.94 -5.07
CA GLN A 167 25.39 7.61 -3.75
C GLN A 167 23.96 7.05 -3.87
N LYS A 168 23.77 5.81 -3.40
CA LYS A 168 22.45 5.17 -3.35
C LYS A 168 21.53 5.89 -2.37
N GLY A 169 20.28 6.07 -2.77
CA GLY A 169 19.23 6.67 -1.95
C GLY A 169 19.32 8.19 -1.98
N GLY A 170 18.30 8.82 -2.53
CA GLY A 170 18.21 10.25 -2.77
C GLY A 170 17.34 10.54 -3.98
N SER A 171 17.06 11.82 -4.19
CA SER A 171 16.29 12.30 -5.34
C SER A 171 17.00 13.49 -5.98
N TYR A 172 16.79 13.69 -7.28
CA TYR A 172 17.14 14.91 -7.98
C TYR A 172 15.87 15.58 -8.47
N THR A 173 15.71 16.88 -8.17
CA THR A 173 14.57 17.68 -8.60
C THR A 173 15.01 18.63 -9.69
N LEU A 174 14.33 18.62 -10.84
CA LEU A 174 14.56 19.57 -11.91
C LEU A 174 14.29 21.00 -11.42
N GLY A 175 15.21 21.90 -11.74
CA GLY A 175 14.98 23.35 -11.63
C GLY A 175 13.94 23.83 -12.64
N ALA A 176 13.55 25.10 -12.55
CA ALA A 176 12.64 25.69 -13.53
C ALA A 176 13.27 25.71 -14.94
N ASN A 177 12.44 25.61 -15.98
CA ASN A 177 12.85 25.62 -17.39
C ASN A 177 13.79 24.48 -17.79
N LEU A 178 13.88 23.41 -17.01
CA LEU A 178 14.56 22.18 -17.42
C LEU A 178 13.51 21.15 -17.81
N GLU A 179 13.64 20.58 -19.00
CA GLU A 179 12.63 19.67 -19.55
C GLU A 179 12.96 18.20 -19.33
N ASN A 180 14.24 17.82 -19.32
CA ASN A 180 14.62 16.40 -19.31
C ASN A 180 15.56 16.06 -18.16
N ALA A 181 15.33 14.90 -17.53
CA ALA A 181 16.28 14.31 -16.57
C ALA A 181 16.50 12.83 -16.87
N ARG A 182 17.74 12.38 -16.76
CA ARG A 182 18.13 10.98 -16.96
C ARG A 182 19.09 10.50 -15.90
N LEU A 183 18.77 9.38 -15.26
CA LEU A 183 19.70 8.68 -14.38
C LEU A 183 20.75 7.94 -15.23
N VAL A 184 21.99 8.44 -15.22
CA VAL A 184 23.14 7.75 -15.85
C VAL A 184 23.96 6.94 -14.85
N ASN A 185 23.66 7.11 -13.56
CA ASN A 185 24.19 6.27 -12.49
C ASN A 185 23.52 4.87 -12.50
N LYS A 186 24.04 3.95 -11.68
CA LYS A 186 23.55 2.56 -11.56
C LYS A 186 22.87 2.26 -10.22
N VAL A 187 22.68 3.27 -9.38
CA VAL A 187 22.15 3.10 -8.02
C VAL A 187 20.67 3.47 -8.00
N ALA A 188 19.94 2.96 -7.01
CA ALA A 188 18.57 3.42 -6.77
C ALA A 188 18.60 4.90 -6.38
N PHE A 189 17.92 5.72 -7.19
CA PHE A 189 17.84 7.16 -7.06
C PHE A 189 16.55 7.63 -7.72
N ASP A 190 15.96 8.70 -7.23
CA ASP A 190 14.65 9.17 -7.69
C ASP A 190 14.78 10.42 -8.55
N LEU A 191 13.80 10.67 -9.42
CA LEU A 191 13.68 11.90 -10.19
C LEU A 191 12.35 12.59 -9.85
N VAL A 192 12.44 13.91 -9.67
CA VAL A 192 11.28 14.79 -9.52
C VAL A 192 11.37 15.87 -10.59
N GLY A 193 10.31 16.07 -11.33
CA GLY A 193 10.16 17.14 -12.30
C GLY A 193 9.82 18.49 -11.66
N ASN A 194 9.32 19.39 -12.48
CA ASN A 194 8.91 20.74 -12.13
C ASN A 194 7.43 20.94 -12.52
N VAL A 195 7.03 22.15 -12.91
CA VAL A 195 5.63 22.45 -13.27
C VAL A 195 5.37 22.35 -14.78
N ASP A 196 6.42 22.18 -15.57
CA ASP A 196 6.37 22.04 -17.02
C ASP A 196 6.24 20.57 -17.42
N SER A 197 6.01 20.30 -18.71
CA SER A 197 6.01 18.93 -19.22
C SER A 197 7.44 18.38 -19.29
N ASN A 198 7.78 17.46 -18.40
CA ASN A 198 9.09 16.86 -18.28
C ASN A 198 9.18 15.46 -18.89
N HIS A 199 10.40 15.09 -19.30
CA HIS A 199 10.77 13.72 -19.67
C HIS A 199 11.78 13.16 -18.66
N LEU A 200 11.32 12.21 -17.83
CA LEU A 200 12.12 11.60 -16.78
C LEU A 200 12.49 10.17 -17.17
N ILE A 201 13.79 9.87 -17.21
CA ILE A 201 14.33 8.55 -17.54
C ILE A 201 15.11 8.00 -16.35
N GLY A 202 14.57 6.95 -15.73
CA GLY A 202 15.18 6.15 -14.70
C GLY A 202 16.31 5.24 -15.20
N ASN A 203 16.74 4.32 -14.34
CA ASN A 203 17.78 3.34 -14.59
C ASN A 203 17.28 1.92 -14.27
N ALA A 204 18.18 0.93 -14.25
CA ALA A 204 17.78 -0.45 -13.99
C ALA A 204 17.54 -0.80 -12.51
N ALA A 205 17.65 0.17 -11.60
CA ALA A 205 17.31 0.02 -10.19
C ALA A 205 15.91 0.55 -9.93
N ALA A 206 15.30 0.19 -8.80
CA ALA A 206 14.03 0.77 -8.37
C ALA A 206 14.15 2.30 -8.22
N ASN A 207 13.33 3.04 -8.94
CA ASN A 207 13.28 4.50 -8.95
C ASN A 207 11.86 4.98 -8.67
N ARG A 208 11.71 6.09 -7.94
CA ARG A 208 10.50 6.90 -7.97
C ARG A 208 10.65 8.00 -9.02
N LEU A 209 9.70 8.09 -9.94
CA LEU A 209 9.58 9.15 -10.93
C LEU A 209 8.32 9.95 -10.63
N ASP A 210 8.49 11.24 -10.33
CA ASP A 210 7.42 12.18 -10.05
C ASP A 210 7.53 13.33 -11.05
N GLY A 211 6.66 13.38 -12.05
CA GLY A 211 6.71 14.40 -13.11
C GLY A 211 6.43 15.83 -12.60
N GLY A 212 5.76 15.95 -11.46
CA GLY A 212 5.17 17.21 -11.03
C GLY A 212 3.80 17.44 -11.68
N LEU A 213 3.41 18.71 -11.85
CA LEU A 213 2.04 19.07 -12.29
C LEU A 213 1.84 19.02 -13.81
N GLY A 214 2.93 18.83 -14.56
CA GLY A 214 2.99 18.90 -16.01
C GLY A 214 2.22 17.76 -16.68
N ALA A 215 2.27 17.70 -18.01
CA ALA A 215 1.91 16.48 -18.72
C ALA A 215 3.21 15.77 -19.08
N ASP A 216 3.58 14.77 -18.28
CA ASP A 216 4.95 14.27 -18.21
C ASP A 216 5.12 12.92 -18.91
N THR A 217 6.36 12.60 -19.30
CA THR A 217 6.72 11.25 -19.76
C THR A 217 7.72 10.64 -18.81
N MET A 218 7.39 9.48 -18.24
CA MET A 218 8.20 8.79 -17.24
C MET A 218 8.60 7.39 -17.72
N GLU A 219 9.91 7.15 -17.80
CA GLU A 219 10.53 5.90 -18.22
C GLU A 219 11.30 5.27 -17.05
N GLY A 220 10.74 4.30 -16.33
CA GLY A 220 11.39 3.73 -15.12
C GLY A 220 12.59 2.86 -15.45
N GLY A 221 12.45 1.97 -16.43
CA GLY A 221 13.49 1.03 -16.83
C GLY A 221 13.10 -0.41 -16.50
N ALA A 222 14.00 -1.12 -15.83
CA ALA A 222 13.84 -2.55 -15.51
C ALA A 222 13.68 -2.82 -13.99
N GLY A 223 13.70 -1.75 -13.19
CA GLY A 223 13.56 -1.81 -11.73
C GLY A 223 12.12 -2.10 -11.33
N ASN A 224 11.87 -2.19 -10.03
CA ASN A 224 10.49 -2.07 -9.53
C ASN A 224 10.28 -0.60 -9.24
N ASP A 225 9.73 0.12 -10.20
CA ASP A 225 9.66 1.57 -10.21
C ASP A 225 8.31 2.06 -9.69
N THR A 226 8.28 3.33 -9.28
CA THR A 226 7.07 4.00 -8.81
C THR A 226 6.86 5.27 -9.61
N TYR A 227 5.68 5.39 -10.23
CA TYR A 227 5.30 6.52 -11.07
C TYR A 227 4.22 7.33 -10.36
N VAL A 228 4.42 8.63 -10.21
CA VAL A 228 3.40 9.55 -9.65
C VAL A 228 2.59 10.13 -10.79
N VAL A 229 1.28 9.94 -10.74
CA VAL A 229 0.35 10.45 -11.76
C VAL A 229 -0.63 11.40 -11.11
N ASP A 230 -0.56 12.68 -11.49
CA ASP A 230 -1.50 13.71 -11.06
C ASP A 230 -2.16 14.45 -12.23
N ASN A 231 -1.67 14.22 -13.45
CA ASN A 231 -2.16 14.83 -14.66
C ASN A 231 -2.63 13.75 -15.66
N ALA A 232 -3.78 13.98 -16.30
CA ALA A 232 -4.29 13.05 -17.31
C ALA A 232 -3.44 13.00 -18.60
N GLY A 233 -2.50 13.94 -18.75
CA GLY A 233 -1.51 13.97 -19.82
C GLY A 233 -0.26 13.14 -19.54
N ASP A 234 -0.10 12.58 -18.34
CA ASP A 234 1.07 11.78 -17.97
C ASP A 234 1.13 10.46 -18.75
N ILE A 235 2.34 10.11 -19.18
CA ILE A 235 2.63 8.91 -19.95
C ILE A 235 3.68 8.10 -19.20
N ILE A 236 3.34 6.85 -18.90
CA ILE A 236 4.28 5.87 -18.35
C ILE A 236 4.79 4.97 -19.49
N ILE A 237 6.10 4.83 -19.56
CA ILE A 237 6.78 3.86 -20.43
C ILE A 237 7.58 2.93 -19.51
N ASP A 238 7.13 1.70 -19.43
CA ASP A 238 7.72 0.68 -18.58
C ASP A 238 8.11 -0.54 -19.43
N THR A 239 9.24 -1.15 -19.07
CA THR A 239 9.86 -2.25 -19.84
C THR A 239 10.00 -3.56 -19.07
N ALA A 240 10.08 -3.52 -17.75
CA ALA A 240 10.16 -4.69 -16.87
C ALA A 240 10.16 -4.24 -15.40
N GLY A 241 9.64 -5.11 -14.53
CA GLY A 241 9.61 -4.81 -13.11
C GLY A 241 8.36 -5.41 -12.49
N ILE A 242 8.14 -5.09 -11.22
CA ILE A 242 6.81 -5.08 -10.62
C ILE A 242 6.59 -3.66 -10.18
N ASP A 243 5.80 -2.94 -10.98
CA ASP A 243 5.78 -1.49 -10.96
C ASP A 243 4.52 -0.95 -10.28
N THR A 244 4.63 0.25 -9.72
CA THR A 244 3.55 0.89 -8.97
C THR A 244 3.20 2.24 -9.56
N VAL A 245 1.92 2.48 -9.78
CA VAL A 245 1.40 3.82 -10.06
C VAL A 245 0.78 4.37 -8.78
N GLU A 246 1.24 5.53 -8.32
CA GLU A 246 0.56 6.33 -7.31
C GLU A 246 -0.24 7.42 -8.00
N SER A 247 -1.57 7.30 -8.02
CA SER A 247 -2.43 8.22 -8.76
C SER A 247 -3.29 9.07 -7.84
N SER A 248 -3.33 10.39 -8.06
CA SER A 248 -4.28 11.30 -7.40
C SER A 248 -5.53 11.59 -8.26
N ILE A 249 -5.58 11.00 -9.47
CA ILE A 249 -6.70 11.03 -10.42
C ILE A 249 -7.20 9.63 -10.74
N SER A 250 -8.34 9.50 -11.41
CA SER A 250 -8.77 8.20 -11.92
C SER A 250 -7.77 7.66 -12.96
N TYR A 251 -7.38 6.40 -12.85
CA TYR A 251 -6.30 5.82 -13.66
C TYR A 251 -6.61 4.38 -14.09
N VAL A 252 -6.12 4.02 -15.29
CA VAL A 252 -6.21 2.67 -15.86
C VAL A 252 -4.79 2.17 -16.09
N LEU A 253 -4.42 1.04 -15.50
CA LEU A 253 -3.08 0.46 -15.66
C LEU A 253 -2.82 0.08 -17.12
N GLY A 254 -1.67 0.53 -17.64
CA GLY A 254 -1.10 0.00 -18.87
C GLY A 254 -0.70 -1.48 -18.70
N ALA A 255 -0.60 -2.22 -19.79
CA ALA A 255 -0.40 -3.68 -19.76
C ALA A 255 0.94 -4.14 -19.14
N SER A 256 1.92 -3.26 -18.99
CA SER A 256 3.19 -3.60 -18.34
C SER A 256 3.14 -3.46 -16.82
N LEU A 257 2.18 -2.73 -16.26
CA LEU A 257 2.12 -2.35 -14.84
C LEU A 257 1.32 -3.36 -13.99
N GLU A 258 1.65 -3.48 -12.71
CA GLU A 258 1.04 -4.44 -11.79
C GLU A 258 0.27 -3.81 -10.63
N ASN A 259 0.74 -2.69 -10.07
CA ASN A 259 0.16 -2.11 -8.86
C ASN A 259 -0.36 -0.70 -9.10
N LEU A 260 -1.51 -0.37 -8.50
CA LEU A 260 -2.08 0.97 -8.46
C LEU A 260 -2.44 1.34 -7.02
N VAL A 261 -1.93 2.47 -6.56
CA VAL A 261 -2.28 3.09 -5.28
C VAL A 261 -3.03 4.38 -5.57
N LEU A 262 -4.27 4.47 -5.12
CA LEU A 262 -5.05 5.70 -5.19
C LEU A 262 -4.71 6.59 -4.00
N THR A 263 -4.42 7.86 -4.25
CA THR A 263 -4.04 8.85 -3.24
C THR A 263 -5.00 10.03 -3.25
N GLY A 264 -4.92 10.88 -2.23
CA GLY A 264 -5.69 12.12 -2.16
C GLY A 264 -7.04 11.98 -1.46
N SER A 265 -8.00 12.81 -1.87
CA SER A 265 -9.30 12.98 -1.18
C SER A 265 -10.49 13.14 -2.12
N ALA A 266 -10.28 13.05 -3.43
CA ALA A 266 -11.36 12.98 -4.40
C ALA A 266 -11.78 11.52 -4.58
N ALA A 267 -13.09 11.28 -4.74
CA ALA A 267 -13.59 9.97 -5.14
C ALA A 267 -13.17 9.70 -6.59
N ILE A 268 -12.32 8.70 -6.77
CA ILE A 268 -11.72 8.36 -8.07
C ILE A 268 -11.86 6.86 -8.35
N SER A 269 -11.51 6.46 -9.57
CA SER A 269 -11.56 5.07 -10.02
C SER A 269 -10.15 4.57 -10.34
N GLY A 270 -9.82 3.39 -9.82
CA GLY A 270 -8.64 2.63 -10.22
C GLY A 270 -9.05 1.40 -11.03
N THR A 271 -8.48 1.25 -12.22
CA THR A 271 -8.72 0.10 -13.08
C THR A 271 -7.40 -0.59 -13.40
N GLY A 272 -7.33 -1.90 -13.17
CA GLY A 272 -6.21 -2.73 -13.55
C GLY A 272 -6.23 -3.11 -15.04
N ASN A 273 -5.60 -4.23 -15.35
CA ASN A 273 -5.41 -4.78 -16.67
C ASN A 273 -5.68 -6.30 -16.66
N ASP A 274 -5.22 -7.03 -17.67
CA ASP A 274 -5.49 -8.47 -17.80
C ASP A 274 -4.51 -9.36 -16.98
N LYS A 275 -3.68 -8.77 -16.11
CA LYS A 275 -2.76 -9.47 -15.19
C LYS A 275 -3.28 -9.38 -13.76
N ALA A 276 -2.78 -10.26 -12.90
CA ALA A 276 -2.98 -10.15 -11.44
C ALA A 276 -2.41 -8.81 -10.91
N ASN A 277 -3.30 -7.88 -10.59
CA ASN A 277 -3.00 -6.55 -10.09
C ASN A 277 -3.23 -6.41 -8.59
N VAL A 278 -2.50 -5.47 -7.98
CA VAL A 278 -2.78 -4.99 -6.63
C VAL A 278 -3.33 -3.57 -6.72
N LEU A 279 -4.60 -3.39 -6.35
CA LEU A 279 -5.28 -2.10 -6.37
C LEU A 279 -5.54 -1.64 -4.94
N ASP A 280 -4.84 -0.61 -4.48
CA ASP A 280 -4.97 -0.02 -3.15
C ASP A 280 -5.75 1.29 -3.18
N GLY A 281 -7.01 1.24 -2.76
CA GLY A 281 -7.87 2.40 -2.53
C GLY A 281 -7.78 2.98 -1.12
N SER A 282 -7.18 2.24 -0.18
CA SER A 282 -7.21 2.56 1.25
C SER A 282 -6.43 3.82 1.64
N GLN A 283 -5.52 4.26 0.76
CA GLN A 283 -4.70 5.46 0.94
C GLN A 283 -5.41 6.74 0.49
N ASN A 284 -6.52 6.63 -0.25
CA ASN A 284 -7.40 7.73 -0.58
C ASN A 284 -8.53 7.83 0.46
N THR A 285 -8.82 9.06 0.92
CA THR A 285 -9.76 9.31 2.02
C THR A 285 -11.24 9.34 1.61
N ALA A 286 -11.54 9.29 0.31
CA ALA A 286 -12.89 9.24 -0.25
C ALA A 286 -13.31 7.80 -0.60
N ALA A 287 -14.58 7.64 -0.96
CA ALA A 287 -15.12 6.39 -1.47
C ALA A 287 -14.75 6.20 -2.95
N ASN A 288 -13.90 5.23 -3.25
CA ASN A 288 -13.35 4.96 -4.57
C ASN A 288 -14.04 3.76 -5.25
N GLN A 289 -13.76 3.58 -6.54
CA GLN A 289 -14.13 2.37 -7.28
C GLN A 289 -12.87 1.65 -7.77
N LEU A 290 -12.74 0.37 -7.45
CA LEU A 290 -11.65 -0.47 -7.91
C LEU A 290 -12.17 -1.56 -8.87
N VAL A 291 -11.46 -1.77 -9.97
CA VAL A 291 -11.80 -2.77 -11.01
C VAL A 291 -10.52 -3.48 -11.42
N GLY A 292 -10.36 -4.76 -11.11
CA GLY A 292 -9.13 -5.53 -11.30
C GLY A 292 -8.84 -5.83 -12.77
N GLY A 293 -9.79 -6.48 -13.44
CA GLY A 293 -9.65 -6.84 -14.85
C GLY A 293 -9.75 -8.33 -15.02
N LYS A 294 -8.72 -9.02 -15.51
CA LYS A 294 -8.69 -10.49 -15.51
C LYS A 294 -7.51 -10.97 -14.67
N ASP A 295 -7.49 -12.29 -14.43
CA ASP A 295 -6.56 -12.96 -13.53
C ASP A 295 -6.93 -12.66 -12.07
N ASN A 296 -6.16 -13.16 -11.11
CA ASN A 296 -6.51 -13.04 -9.70
C ASN A 296 -5.98 -11.74 -9.10
N ASP A 297 -6.86 -10.79 -8.88
CA ASP A 297 -6.57 -9.46 -8.38
C ASP A 297 -6.65 -9.38 -6.85
N THR A 298 -5.94 -8.40 -6.29
CA THR A 298 -6.02 -8.05 -4.87
C THR A 298 -6.45 -6.59 -4.72
N TYR A 299 -7.55 -6.37 -4.01
CA TYR A 299 -8.10 -5.06 -3.69
C TYR A 299 -7.85 -4.72 -2.22
N ILE A 300 -7.17 -3.62 -1.94
CA ILE A 300 -7.01 -3.09 -0.57
C ILE A 300 -7.98 -1.92 -0.42
N VAL A 301 -9.05 -2.12 0.37
CA VAL A 301 -10.18 -1.20 0.43
C VAL A 301 -10.21 -0.34 1.69
N GLY A 302 -10.46 0.94 1.49
CA GLY A 302 -10.75 1.93 2.51
C GLY A 302 -12.25 2.10 2.79
N ALA A 303 -12.59 3.18 3.51
CA ALA A 303 -13.96 3.45 3.91
C ALA A 303 -14.82 3.92 2.72
N GLY A 304 -15.86 3.14 2.40
CA GLY A 304 -16.82 3.46 1.34
C GLY A 304 -16.38 3.05 -0.07
N ASP A 305 -15.18 2.48 -0.21
CA ASP A 305 -14.71 1.91 -1.47
C ASP A 305 -15.65 0.80 -1.97
N THR A 306 -15.74 0.68 -3.29
CA THR A 306 -16.49 -0.37 -3.97
C THR A 306 -15.59 -1.11 -4.94
N VAL A 307 -15.73 -2.44 -4.98
CA VAL A 307 -15.04 -3.30 -5.95
C VAL A 307 -16.03 -3.77 -7.00
N VAL A 308 -15.65 -3.70 -8.27
CA VAL A 308 -16.44 -4.19 -9.40
C VAL A 308 -15.67 -5.31 -10.10
N GLU A 309 -16.30 -6.47 -10.18
CA GLU A 309 -15.75 -7.72 -10.71
C GLU A 309 -16.75 -8.30 -11.73
N GLN A 310 -16.33 -8.67 -12.94
CA GLN A 310 -17.20 -9.37 -13.89
C GLN A 310 -17.10 -10.89 -13.72
N LEU A 311 -18.03 -11.59 -14.38
CA LEU A 311 -18.09 -13.04 -14.31
C LEU A 311 -16.91 -13.69 -15.07
N ASN A 312 -16.20 -14.60 -14.40
CA ASN A 312 -15.04 -15.35 -14.91
C ASN A 312 -13.78 -14.49 -15.16
N GLU A 313 -13.60 -13.43 -14.38
CA GLU A 313 -12.41 -12.59 -14.46
C GLU A 313 -11.25 -13.10 -13.60
N GLY A 314 -11.52 -13.71 -12.44
CA GLY A 314 -10.47 -14.23 -11.58
C GLY A 314 -11.00 -15.06 -10.42
N ILE A 315 -10.12 -15.31 -9.46
CA ILE A 315 -10.44 -15.63 -8.07
C ILE A 315 -9.79 -14.53 -7.23
N ASP A 316 -10.60 -13.60 -6.77
CA ASP A 316 -10.09 -12.31 -6.33
C ASP A 316 -10.11 -12.18 -4.82
N LEU A 317 -9.24 -11.32 -4.29
CA LEU A 317 -9.08 -11.07 -2.86
C LEU A 317 -9.38 -9.62 -2.52
N VAL A 318 -10.33 -9.41 -1.62
CA VAL A 318 -10.51 -8.13 -0.93
C VAL A 318 -9.81 -8.17 0.42
N GLN A 319 -8.93 -7.21 0.67
CA GLN A 319 -8.33 -6.91 1.96
C GLN A 319 -8.93 -5.61 2.52
N ALA A 320 -9.61 -5.68 3.67
CA ALA A 320 -10.41 -4.57 4.17
C ALA A 320 -9.95 -4.05 5.54
N HIS A 321 -9.79 -2.73 5.66
CA HIS A 321 -9.58 -2.05 6.94
C HIS A 321 -10.87 -1.64 7.66
N VAL A 322 -12.02 -1.96 7.07
CA VAL A 322 -13.39 -1.64 7.52
C VAL A 322 -14.27 -2.88 7.42
N SER A 323 -15.42 -2.88 8.09
CA SER A 323 -16.42 -3.92 7.85
C SER A 323 -16.80 -3.93 6.37
N TYR A 324 -16.83 -5.11 5.75
CA TYR A 324 -16.96 -5.23 4.31
C TYR A 324 -17.93 -6.34 3.91
N VAL A 325 -18.72 -6.06 2.87
CA VAL A 325 -19.63 -7.00 2.22
C VAL A 325 -19.11 -7.23 0.81
N LEU A 326 -18.79 -8.48 0.47
CA LEU A 326 -18.33 -8.82 -0.88
C LEU A 326 -19.43 -8.51 -1.91
N GLY A 327 -19.06 -7.74 -2.94
CA GLY A 327 -19.88 -7.59 -4.14
C GLY A 327 -20.00 -8.92 -4.91
N ALA A 328 -20.83 -8.94 -5.96
CA ALA A 328 -20.95 -10.13 -6.82
C ALA A 328 -19.60 -10.49 -7.46
N ASN A 329 -19.41 -11.78 -7.77
CA ASN A 329 -18.22 -12.34 -8.42
C ASN A 329 -16.92 -12.30 -7.60
N LEU A 330 -16.93 -11.83 -6.36
CA LEU A 330 -15.74 -11.85 -5.49
C LEU A 330 -15.74 -13.09 -4.58
N GLU A 331 -14.60 -13.77 -4.45
CA GLU A 331 -14.49 -15.02 -3.71
C GLU A 331 -13.88 -14.87 -2.32
N ASN A 332 -12.86 -14.03 -2.13
CA ASN A 332 -12.09 -14.02 -0.89
C ASN A 332 -12.13 -12.67 -0.17
N LEU A 333 -12.29 -12.71 1.14
CA LEU A 333 -12.22 -11.55 2.03
C LEU A 333 -11.22 -11.81 3.16
N THR A 334 -10.33 -10.85 3.39
CA THR A 334 -9.47 -10.80 4.58
C THR A 334 -9.64 -9.46 5.28
N LEU A 335 -10.02 -9.50 6.55
CA LEU A 335 -10.09 -8.31 7.39
C LEU A 335 -8.68 -8.00 7.92
N LEU A 336 -8.29 -6.72 7.88
CA LEU A 336 -6.98 -6.25 8.33
C LEU A 336 -7.09 -5.52 9.68
N GLY A 337 -5.94 -5.35 10.34
CA GLY A 337 -5.84 -4.62 11.60
C GLY A 337 -6.33 -5.41 12.82
N SER A 338 -6.81 -4.68 13.84
CA SER A 338 -7.23 -5.26 15.13
C SER A 338 -8.56 -4.69 15.64
N ALA A 339 -9.27 -3.94 14.78
CA ALA A 339 -10.58 -3.41 15.13
C ALA A 339 -11.63 -4.53 15.00
N SER A 340 -12.67 -4.48 15.83
CA SER A 340 -13.87 -5.30 15.65
C SER A 340 -14.62 -4.83 14.41
N ILE A 341 -14.31 -5.45 13.28
CA ILE A 341 -14.95 -5.22 11.98
C ILE A 341 -15.54 -6.53 11.48
N ASP A 342 -16.53 -6.44 10.61
CA ASP A 342 -17.33 -7.58 10.19
C ASP A 342 -17.09 -7.94 8.73
N GLY A 343 -17.22 -9.22 8.40
CA GLY A 343 -17.11 -9.74 7.05
C GLY A 343 -18.41 -10.38 6.61
N THR A 344 -18.90 -10.03 5.43
CA THR A 344 -20.05 -10.70 4.81
C THR A 344 -19.70 -11.11 3.38
N GLY A 345 -19.97 -12.37 3.04
CA GLY A 345 -19.81 -12.92 1.69
C GLY A 345 -20.96 -12.57 0.77
N ASN A 346 -21.10 -13.34 -0.31
CA ASN A 346 -22.11 -13.17 -1.34
C ASN A 346 -22.83 -14.50 -1.62
N ALA A 347 -23.13 -14.83 -2.88
CA ALA A 347 -23.80 -16.07 -3.26
C ALA A 347 -22.85 -17.18 -3.76
N LEU A 348 -21.55 -16.88 -3.81
CA LEU A 348 -20.50 -17.78 -4.23
C LEU A 348 -19.97 -18.58 -3.05
N LYS A 349 -19.05 -19.50 -3.35
CA LYS A 349 -18.22 -20.11 -2.31
C LYS A 349 -17.16 -19.11 -1.87
N ASN A 350 -17.35 -18.49 -0.72
CA ASN A 350 -16.43 -17.52 -0.16
C ASN A 350 -15.42 -18.12 0.84
N LEU A 351 -14.21 -17.55 0.85
CA LEU A 351 -13.25 -17.69 1.95
C LEU A 351 -13.17 -16.36 2.70
N ILE A 352 -13.60 -16.36 3.96
CA ILE A 352 -13.58 -15.16 4.80
C ILE A 352 -12.65 -15.39 5.99
N ILE A 353 -11.65 -14.52 6.10
CA ILE A 353 -10.66 -14.52 7.18
C ILE A 353 -10.79 -13.20 7.94
N GLY A 354 -11.14 -13.28 9.23
CA GLY A 354 -11.15 -12.15 10.14
C GLY A 354 -9.76 -11.76 10.64
N ASN A 355 -9.74 -10.77 11.53
CA ASN A 355 -8.54 -10.14 12.07
C ASN A 355 -8.33 -10.54 13.55
N SER A 356 -7.74 -9.66 14.37
CA SER A 356 -7.51 -9.95 15.79
C SER A 356 -8.52 -9.30 16.75
N GLY A 357 -9.56 -8.67 16.22
CA GLY A 357 -10.67 -8.12 17.00
C GLY A 357 -11.89 -9.03 16.90
N ASP A 358 -12.87 -8.81 17.77
CA ASP A 358 -14.12 -9.57 17.76
C ASP A 358 -14.88 -9.31 16.45
N ASN A 359 -14.93 -10.27 15.54
CA ASN A 359 -15.54 -10.16 14.21
C ASN A 359 -16.84 -10.94 14.11
N ARG A 360 -17.83 -10.39 13.40
CA ARG A 360 -18.96 -11.17 12.90
C ARG A 360 -18.71 -11.56 11.45
N LEU A 361 -18.69 -12.87 11.18
CA LEU A 361 -18.46 -13.44 9.85
C LEU A 361 -19.72 -14.15 9.35
N ASP A 362 -20.26 -13.70 8.22
CA ASP A 362 -21.41 -14.29 7.53
C ASP A 362 -20.99 -14.70 6.11
N GLY A 363 -21.06 -16.00 5.78
CA GLY A 363 -20.72 -16.50 4.45
C GLY A 363 -21.67 -16.04 3.35
N GLY A 364 -22.92 -15.76 3.70
CA GLY A 364 -24.00 -15.53 2.73
C GLY A 364 -24.58 -16.85 2.21
N ASP A 365 -25.00 -16.86 0.95
CA ASP A 365 -25.36 -18.12 0.29
C ASP A 365 -24.06 -18.74 -0.26
N GLY A 366 -23.85 -20.04 -0.11
CA GLY A 366 -22.59 -20.59 -0.60
C GLY A 366 -22.26 -21.93 0.02
N VAL A 367 -21.02 -22.35 -0.07
CA VAL A 367 -20.49 -23.39 0.85
C VAL A 367 -19.17 -22.83 1.30
N ASP A 368 -19.24 -22.03 2.35
CA ASP A 368 -18.20 -21.06 2.65
C ASP A 368 -17.17 -21.63 3.63
N SER A 369 -16.04 -20.95 3.72
CA SER A 369 -14.99 -21.22 4.70
C SER A 369 -14.76 -19.97 5.52
N LEU A 370 -15.12 -20.03 6.80
CA LEU A 370 -15.01 -18.91 7.73
C LEU A 370 -13.91 -19.17 8.75
N ARG A 371 -13.06 -18.17 8.99
CA ARG A 371 -12.03 -18.19 10.04
C ARG A 371 -11.96 -16.82 10.71
N GLY A 372 -12.24 -16.76 12.00
CA GLY A 372 -12.34 -15.56 12.83
C GLY A 372 -10.99 -14.89 13.04
N GLY A 373 -9.97 -15.67 13.42
CA GLY A 373 -8.68 -15.09 13.73
C GLY A 373 -8.53 -15.06 15.24
N ALA A 374 -8.11 -13.95 15.85
CA ALA A 374 -8.12 -13.84 17.31
C ALA A 374 -9.22 -12.88 17.74
N GLY A 375 -9.64 -12.95 19.01
CA GLY A 375 -10.81 -12.21 19.48
C GLY A 375 -11.98 -13.16 19.70
N ASN A 376 -13.10 -12.65 20.22
CA ASN A 376 -14.30 -13.45 20.42
C ASN A 376 -15.21 -13.31 19.20
N ASP A 377 -15.09 -14.24 18.26
CA ASP A 377 -15.73 -14.15 16.96
C ASP A 377 -17.13 -14.76 16.95
N THR A 378 -17.98 -14.30 16.03
CA THR A 378 -19.29 -14.88 15.78
C THR A 378 -19.43 -15.30 14.32
N TYR A 379 -19.54 -16.60 14.12
CA TYR A 379 -19.85 -17.23 12.85
C TYR A 379 -21.34 -17.34 12.66
N LEU A 380 -21.87 -16.69 11.63
CA LEU A 380 -23.24 -16.87 11.20
C LEU A 380 -23.28 -17.91 10.08
N VAL A 381 -23.94 -19.04 10.36
CA VAL A 381 -23.96 -20.19 9.45
C VAL A 381 -25.38 -20.60 9.11
N ASP A 382 -25.62 -20.78 7.82
CA ASP A 382 -26.91 -21.23 7.32
C ASP A 382 -27.07 -22.75 7.38
N LEU A 383 -28.32 -23.19 7.47
CA LEU A 383 -28.68 -24.60 7.32
C LEU A 383 -29.03 -24.92 5.87
N THR A 384 -28.47 -26.02 5.37
CA THR A 384 -28.91 -26.62 4.11
C THR A 384 -30.38 -27.05 4.20
N ALA A 385 -30.99 -27.34 3.04
CA ALA A 385 -32.32 -27.96 2.97
C ALA A 385 -32.44 -29.29 3.73
N GLY A 386 -31.31 -29.92 4.12
CA GLY A 386 -31.25 -31.12 4.95
C GLY A 386 -31.04 -30.87 6.44
N ASN A 387 -31.07 -29.61 6.90
CA ASN A 387 -30.76 -29.16 8.27
C ASN A 387 -29.36 -29.59 8.75
N THR A 388 -28.36 -29.48 7.88
CA THR A 388 -26.93 -29.55 8.24
C THR A 388 -26.31 -28.18 8.05
N LEU A 389 -25.22 -27.86 8.76
CA LEU A 389 -24.45 -26.66 8.48
C LEU A 389 -24.05 -26.62 7.00
N GLN A 390 -24.23 -25.47 6.37
CA GLN A 390 -23.83 -25.22 4.99
C GLN A 390 -22.32 -24.92 4.90
N ASP A 391 -21.81 -24.18 5.88
CA ASP A 391 -20.45 -23.63 5.85
C ASP A 391 -19.48 -24.40 6.73
N GLN A 392 -18.20 -24.25 6.42
CA GLN A 392 -17.10 -24.77 7.19
C GLN A 392 -16.51 -23.65 8.08
N ILE A 393 -16.44 -23.91 9.38
CA ILE A 393 -15.73 -23.05 10.34
C ILE A 393 -14.35 -23.62 10.62
N ILE A 394 -13.34 -22.76 10.63
CA ILE A 394 -11.95 -23.10 10.97
C ILE A 394 -11.52 -22.25 12.17
N GLU A 395 -11.41 -22.90 13.32
CA GLU A 395 -10.93 -22.27 14.55
C GLU A 395 -9.62 -22.87 15.06
N ARG A 396 -8.72 -22.05 15.61
CA ARG A 396 -7.48 -22.52 16.25
C ARG A 396 -7.53 -22.39 17.76
N ALA A 397 -6.68 -23.16 18.42
CA ALA A 397 -6.64 -23.14 19.88
C ALA A 397 -6.09 -21.79 20.40
N GLY A 398 -6.80 -21.18 21.36
CA GLY A 398 -6.38 -19.95 22.02
C GLY A 398 -6.61 -18.68 21.20
N GLU A 399 -7.47 -18.75 20.20
CA GLU A 399 -7.84 -17.63 19.34
C GLU A 399 -9.00 -16.80 19.96
N GLY A 400 -9.88 -17.39 20.77
CA GLY A 400 -11.00 -16.64 21.33
C GLY A 400 -11.89 -17.42 22.28
N ILE A 401 -13.03 -16.81 22.63
CA ILE A 401 -14.28 -17.49 22.97
C ILE A 401 -15.25 -17.25 21.83
N ASP A 402 -15.43 -18.27 21.00
CA ASP A 402 -16.03 -18.12 19.68
C ASP A 402 -17.43 -18.75 19.62
N SER A 403 -18.29 -18.13 18.83
CA SER A 403 -19.72 -18.43 18.79
C SER A 403 -20.18 -18.83 17.40
N VAL A 404 -20.94 -19.93 17.31
CA VAL A 404 -21.64 -20.34 16.10
C VAL A 404 -23.12 -20.01 16.28
N LEU A 405 -23.61 -19.04 15.51
CA LEU A 405 -25.02 -18.72 15.41
C LEU A 405 -25.59 -19.36 14.14
N VAL A 406 -26.54 -20.26 14.31
CA VAL A 406 -27.16 -21.03 13.23
C VAL A 406 -28.52 -20.42 12.90
N ARG A 407 -28.78 -20.17 11.62
CA ARG A 407 -30.06 -19.60 11.15
C ARG A 407 -30.71 -20.46 10.07
N GLY A 408 -31.99 -20.18 9.80
CA GLY A 408 -32.76 -20.83 8.72
C GLY A 408 -33.21 -22.26 9.02
N GLY A 409 -33.21 -23.12 8.00
CA GLY A 409 -33.61 -24.53 8.08
C GLY A 409 -35.03 -24.86 7.61
N THR A 410 -35.30 -26.15 7.43
CA THR A 410 -36.56 -26.72 6.94
C THR A 410 -37.31 -27.47 8.04
N ALA A 411 -38.52 -27.02 8.34
CA ALA A 411 -39.40 -27.66 9.33
C ALA A 411 -39.90 -29.04 8.87
N GLY A 412 -40.31 -29.88 9.83
CA GLY A 412 -40.91 -31.19 9.55
C GLY A 412 -39.92 -32.31 9.21
N LEU A 413 -38.63 -32.01 9.07
CA LEU A 413 -37.58 -33.01 8.90
C LEU A 413 -37.26 -33.75 10.21
N ALA A 414 -36.67 -34.94 10.10
CA ALA A 414 -36.13 -35.64 11.27
C ALA A 414 -35.04 -34.79 11.94
N SER A 415 -34.89 -34.93 13.26
CA SER A 415 -33.89 -34.18 14.04
C SER A 415 -32.48 -34.40 13.49
N LYS A 416 -31.71 -33.32 13.36
CA LYS A 416 -30.29 -33.37 12.97
C LYS A 416 -29.42 -32.93 14.12
N THR A 417 -28.27 -33.57 14.26
CA THR A 417 -27.28 -33.18 15.28
C THR A 417 -26.28 -32.22 14.68
N ILE A 418 -26.17 -31.03 15.26
CA ILE A 418 -25.08 -30.09 15.04
C ILE A 418 -24.01 -30.39 16.09
N VAL A 419 -22.80 -30.65 15.63
CA VAL A 419 -21.65 -30.92 16.49
C VAL A 419 -20.75 -29.70 16.46
N LEU A 420 -20.53 -29.10 17.61
CA LEU A 420 -19.63 -27.96 17.75
C LEU A 420 -18.20 -28.41 17.44
N GLY A 421 -17.52 -27.67 16.56
CA GLY A 421 -16.14 -27.94 16.18
C GLY A 421 -15.19 -27.81 17.38
N ALA A 422 -13.95 -28.29 17.24
CA ALA A 422 -12.93 -28.04 18.26
C ALA A 422 -12.64 -26.54 18.36
N ASN A 423 -12.25 -26.08 19.56
CA ASN A 423 -11.91 -24.68 19.85
C ASN A 423 -13.07 -23.68 19.72
N LEU A 424 -14.31 -24.14 19.52
CA LEU A 424 -15.51 -23.30 19.57
C LEU A 424 -16.21 -23.51 20.92
N GLU A 425 -16.67 -22.44 21.55
CA GLU A 425 -17.27 -22.49 22.89
C GLU A 425 -18.79 -22.42 22.83
N ASN A 426 -19.36 -21.61 21.95
CA ASN A 426 -20.80 -21.34 21.95
C ASN A 426 -21.49 -21.88 20.68
N LEU A 427 -22.61 -22.58 20.86
CA LEU A 427 -23.51 -22.99 19.80
C LEU A 427 -24.91 -22.47 20.08
N ASP A 428 -25.39 -21.59 19.22
CA ASP A 428 -26.70 -20.98 19.30
C ASP A 428 -27.52 -21.34 18.07
N VAL A 429 -28.67 -21.99 18.25
CA VAL A 429 -29.60 -22.31 17.15
C VAL A 429 -30.92 -21.55 17.27
N SER A 430 -31.01 -20.57 18.17
CA SER A 430 -32.26 -19.87 18.48
C SER A 430 -32.86 -19.12 17.28
N ASP A 431 -32.03 -18.67 16.33
CA ASP A 431 -32.42 -17.96 15.10
C ASP A 431 -32.89 -18.88 13.95
N THR A 432 -33.05 -20.18 14.21
CA THR A 432 -33.58 -21.12 13.21
C THR A 432 -35.10 -21.01 13.03
N ALA A 433 -35.60 -21.41 11.87
CA ALA A 433 -37.03 -21.34 11.56
C ALA A 433 -37.87 -22.22 12.51
N ALA A 434 -39.07 -21.74 12.87
CA ALA A 434 -39.98 -22.44 13.76
C ALA A 434 -40.24 -23.90 13.29
N GLY A 435 -40.11 -24.85 14.21
CA GLY A 435 -40.31 -26.28 13.94
C GLY A 435 -39.12 -27.02 13.31
N VAL A 436 -37.97 -26.35 13.16
CA VAL A 436 -36.70 -26.98 12.81
C VAL A 436 -36.16 -27.73 14.04
N ARG A 437 -36.14 -29.07 13.99
CA ARG A 437 -35.65 -29.89 15.11
C ARG A 437 -34.15 -30.12 15.02
N LEU A 438 -33.41 -29.67 16.01
CA LEU A 438 -31.96 -29.82 16.10
C LEU A 438 -31.54 -30.40 17.45
N ASN A 439 -30.52 -31.25 17.41
CA ASN A 439 -29.78 -31.69 18.58
C ASN A 439 -28.45 -30.95 18.61
N LEU A 440 -28.05 -30.46 19.77
CA LEU A 440 -26.82 -29.70 19.97
C LEU A 440 -25.83 -30.58 20.72
N LYS A 441 -24.64 -30.75 20.16
CA LYS A 441 -23.55 -31.48 20.80
C LYS A 441 -22.32 -30.59 20.92
N GLY A 442 -21.91 -30.29 22.15
CA GLY A 442 -20.67 -29.60 22.47
C GLY A 442 -19.43 -30.46 22.26
N ASN A 443 -18.29 -29.95 22.75
CA ASN A 443 -16.97 -30.55 22.64
C ASN A 443 -16.39 -30.86 24.04
N ALA A 444 -15.12 -30.53 24.30
CA ALA A 444 -14.45 -30.81 25.58
C ALA A 444 -14.16 -29.54 26.39
N LEU A 445 -14.58 -28.38 25.87
CA LEU A 445 -14.43 -27.06 26.47
C LEU A 445 -15.70 -26.72 27.26
N ASP A 446 -15.65 -25.61 27.99
CA ASP A 446 -16.83 -25.12 28.72
C ASP A 446 -17.81 -24.51 27.70
N ASN A 447 -18.81 -25.28 27.26
CA ASN A 447 -19.68 -24.86 26.17
C ASN A 447 -20.94 -24.12 26.61
N VAL A 448 -21.41 -23.16 25.81
CA VAL A 448 -22.77 -22.60 25.93
C VAL A 448 -23.64 -23.10 24.78
N LEU A 449 -24.70 -23.83 25.10
CA LEU A 449 -25.63 -24.38 24.11
C LEU A 449 -27.01 -23.71 24.26
N VAL A 450 -27.47 -23.03 23.21
CA VAL A 450 -28.77 -22.34 23.16
C VAL A 450 -29.69 -23.03 22.15
N GLY A 451 -30.85 -23.49 22.62
CA GLY A 451 -31.86 -24.16 21.80
C GLY A 451 -32.75 -23.21 20.98
N ASN A 452 -33.67 -23.80 20.22
CA ASN A 452 -34.73 -23.08 19.52
C ASN A 452 -36.11 -23.47 20.10
N SER A 453 -37.19 -23.01 19.46
CA SER A 453 -38.55 -23.29 19.92
C SER A 453 -39.04 -24.72 19.64
N ALA A 454 -38.21 -25.57 19.04
CA ALA A 454 -38.55 -26.96 18.74
C ALA A 454 -37.88 -27.88 19.77
N GLN A 455 -38.36 -29.12 19.86
CA GLN A 455 -37.74 -30.11 20.74
C GLN A 455 -36.25 -30.31 20.37
N ASN A 456 -35.37 -29.92 21.29
CA ASN A 456 -33.94 -30.08 21.20
C ASN A 456 -33.42 -31.20 22.11
N VAL A 457 -32.31 -31.80 21.68
CA VAL A 457 -31.51 -32.70 22.51
C VAL A 457 -30.12 -32.12 22.66
N PHE A 458 -29.73 -31.82 23.89
CA PHE A 458 -28.43 -31.28 24.24
C PHE A 458 -27.50 -32.37 24.78
N THR A 459 -26.25 -32.32 24.35
CA THR A 459 -25.12 -33.08 24.92
C THR A 459 -23.98 -32.10 25.11
N GLY A 460 -23.62 -31.76 26.35
CA GLY A 460 -22.55 -30.80 26.63
C GLY A 460 -21.18 -31.38 26.30
N GLY A 461 -20.92 -32.60 26.78
CA GLY A 461 -19.66 -33.30 26.62
C GLY A 461 -18.82 -33.27 27.90
N ALA A 462 -17.57 -32.83 27.76
CA ALA A 462 -16.69 -32.57 28.89
C ALA A 462 -16.50 -31.05 29.00
N GLY A 463 -16.10 -30.56 30.18
CA GLY A 463 -16.13 -29.13 30.45
C GLY A 463 -17.27 -28.78 31.40
N LYS A 464 -17.38 -27.51 31.78
CA LYS A 464 -18.49 -26.95 32.55
C LYS A 464 -19.47 -26.33 31.56
N ASP A 465 -20.50 -27.10 31.21
CA ASP A 465 -21.39 -26.71 30.14
C ASP A 465 -22.58 -25.89 30.66
N VAL A 466 -23.06 -24.96 29.85
CA VAL A 466 -24.25 -24.13 30.12
C VAL A 466 -25.31 -24.45 29.09
N PHE A 467 -26.44 -24.96 29.55
CA PHE A 467 -27.63 -25.20 28.73
C PHE A 467 -28.58 -24.02 28.92
N ARG A 468 -28.66 -23.14 27.92
CA ARG A 468 -29.33 -21.83 28.03
C ARG A 468 -30.66 -21.81 27.30
N PHE A 469 -31.65 -21.23 27.98
CA PHE A 469 -32.99 -20.95 27.46
C PHE A 469 -33.28 -19.47 27.70
N ASP A 470 -33.38 -18.75 26.60
CA ASP A 470 -33.52 -17.31 26.54
C ASP A 470 -34.97 -16.84 26.45
N GLN A 471 -35.85 -17.68 25.92
CA GLN A 471 -37.24 -17.37 25.64
C GLN A 471 -38.16 -18.49 26.14
N VAL A 472 -39.37 -18.13 26.56
CA VAL A 472 -40.37 -19.08 27.07
C VAL A 472 -40.80 -20.09 25.99
N ASP A 473 -40.78 -19.72 24.72
CA ASP A 473 -41.15 -20.61 23.61
C ASP A 473 -40.10 -21.69 23.29
N GLN A 474 -38.88 -21.56 23.83
CA GLN A 474 -37.88 -22.63 23.85
C GLN A 474 -38.18 -23.68 24.91
N LEU A 475 -39.10 -23.42 25.86
CA LEU A 475 -39.44 -24.35 26.93
C LEU A 475 -40.73 -25.12 26.61
N GLY A 476 -40.60 -26.42 26.35
CA GLY A 476 -41.76 -27.29 26.12
C GLY A 476 -42.39 -27.85 27.40
N ASN A 477 -43.70 -28.12 27.39
CA ASN A 477 -44.43 -28.66 28.56
C ASN A 477 -45.04 -30.06 28.36
N THR A 478 -44.92 -30.63 27.16
CA THR A 478 -45.36 -31.99 26.83
C THR A 478 -44.18 -32.90 26.50
N THR A 479 -44.42 -34.21 26.41
CA THR A 479 -43.38 -35.18 26.00
C THR A 479 -42.81 -34.93 24.61
N ASP A 480 -43.60 -34.32 23.73
CA ASP A 480 -43.26 -34.12 22.32
C ASP A 480 -42.63 -32.74 22.06
N THR A 481 -42.67 -31.86 23.06
CA THR A 481 -42.16 -30.48 22.95
C THR A 481 -41.01 -30.18 23.91
N ARG A 482 -40.88 -30.93 25.02
CA ARG A 482 -39.83 -30.72 26.01
C ARG A 482 -38.45 -31.10 25.47
N ASP A 483 -37.45 -30.34 25.89
CA ASP A 483 -36.05 -30.63 25.56
C ASP A 483 -35.47 -31.72 26.43
N THR A 484 -34.34 -32.25 25.99
CA THR A 484 -33.58 -33.28 26.72
C THR A 484 -32.13 -32.89 26.83
N ILE A 485 -31.59 -32.84 28.05
CA ILE A 485 -30.17 -32.77 28.33
C ILE A 485 -29.69 -34.19 28.68
N THR A 486 -28.71 -34.68 27.93
CA THR A 486 -28.35 -36.11 27.92
C THR A 486 -27.24 -36.48 28.90
N ASP A 487 -26.41 -35.52 29.30
CA ASP A 487 -25.19 -35.77 30.08
C ASP A 487 -24.91 -34.75 31.18
N PHE A 488 -25.94 -34.02 31.62
CA PHE A 488 -25.86 -33.02 32.68
C PHE A 488 -25.20 -33.58 33.97
N LYS A 489 -24.19 -32.87 34.49
CA LYS A 489 -23.49 -33.16 35.74
C LYS A 489 -23.73 -32.04 36.76
N SER A 490 -24.59 -32.32 37.74
CA SER A 490 -24.83 -31.43 38.89
C SER A 490 -23.51 -31.09 39.61
N GLY A 491 -23.35 -29.81 39.94
CA GLY A 491 -22.15 -29.22 40.54
C GLY A 491 -21.04 -28.87 39.55
N GLN A 492 -21.23 -29.15 38.26
CA GLN A 492 -20.28 -28.85 37.18
C GLN A 492 -20.93 -28.05 36.05
N ASP A 493 -22.05 -28.55 35.53
CA ASP A 493 -22.81 -27.93 34.45
C ASP A 493 -23.92 -27.04 35.02
N LEU A 494 -24.40 -26.09 34.22
CA LEU A 494 -25.43 -25.12 34.58
C LEU A 494 -26.62 -25.18 33.62
N ILE A 495 -27.81 -24.96 34.17
CA ILE A 495 -29.01 -24.62 33.42
C ILE A 495 -29.20 -23.11 33.55
N ASP A 496 -29.16 -22.40 32.44
CA ASP A 496 -29.36 -20.95 32.39
C ASP A 496 -30.78 -20.63 31.94
N LEU A 497 -31.62 -20.25 32.90
CA LEU A 497 -32.97 -19.75 32.69
C LEU A 497 -33.07 -18.24 33.01
N SER A 498 -31.93 -17.58 33.21
CA SER A 498 -31.87 -16.24 33.82
C SER A 498 -32.56 -15.18 32.96
N ARG A 499 -32.60 -15.35 31.63
CA ARG A 499 -33.35 -14.47 30.73
C ARG A 499 -34.87 -14.62 30.82
N ILE A 500 -35.36 -15.73 31.37
CA ILE A 500 -36.79 -16.01 31.56
C ILE A 500 -37.23 -15.63 32.98
N GLY A 501 -36.41 -15.93 34.00
CA GLY A 501 -36.68 -15.56 35.39
C GLY A 501 -35.64 -16.11 36.37
N ASP A 502 -35.77 -15.72 37.63
CA ASP A 502 -34.88 -16.17 38.71
C ASP A 502 -35.44 -17.42 39.40
N PHE A 503 -35.06 -18.58 38.88
CA PHE A 503 -35.65 -19.85 39.30
C PHE A 503 -35.06 -20.40 40.60
N HIS A 504 -35.95 -20.80 41.50
CA HIS A 504 -35.62 -21.36 42.81
C HIS A 504 -35.95 -22.85 42.88
N LEU A 505 -34.98 -23.66 43.26
CA LEU A 505 -35.15 -25.10 43.43
C LEU A 505 -35.93 -25.41 44.71
N ILE A 506 -37.04 -26.14 44.57
CA ILE A 506 -37.83 -26.67 45.68
C ILE A 506 -37.72 -28.19 45.78
N GLU A 507 -38.11 -28.75 46.92
CA GLU A 507 -38.08 -30.21 47.12
C GLU A 507 -39.07 -30.94 46.19
N ARG A 508 -38.68 -32.15 45.76
CA ARG A 508 -39.43 -33.02 44.83
C ARG A 508 -40.94 -33.08 45.10
N ASP A 509 -41.33 -33.33 46.35
CA ASP A 509 -42.72 -33.58 46.73
C ASP A 509 -43.46 -32.30 47.13
N THR A 510 -42.80 -31.14 47.07
CA THR A 510 -43.41 -29.83 47.34
C THR A 510 -44.22 -29.36 46.13
N ALA A 511 -45.43 -28.88 46.39
CA ALA A 511 -46.27 -28.27 45.36
C ALA A 511 -45.73 -26.89 44.99
N PHE A 512 -45.89 -26.48 43.73
CA PHE A 512 -45.61 -25.11 43.35
C PHE A 512 -46.52 -24.15 44.11
N SER A 513 -45.96 -23.01 44.51
CA SER A 513 -46.61 -22.00 45.36
C SER A 513 -46.36 -20.57 44.90
N SER A 514 -45.40 -20.36 44.01
CA SER A 514 -45.09 -19.08 43.38
C SER A 514 -44.44 -19.31 42.02
N ALA A 515 -44.48 -18.28 41.17
CA ALA A 515 -43.72 -18.25 39.93
C ALA A 515 -42.21 -18.47 40.17
N PHE A 516 -41.55 -18.94 39.11
CA PHE A 516 -40.11 -19.19 39.08
C PHE A 516 -39.66 -20.23 40.11
N GLN A 517 -40.48 -21.25 40.36
CA GLN A 517 -40.08 -22.44 41.11
C GLN A 517 -39.76 -23.58 40.15
N VAL A 518 -38.72 -24.35 40.46
CA VAL A 518 -38.37 -25.59 39.75
C VAL A 518 -38.20 -26.75 40.71
N LYS A 519 -38.49 -27.97 40.23
CA LYS A 519 -38.23 -29.21 40.98
C LYS A 519 -37.89 -30.36 40.05
N LEU A 520 -37.02 -31.25 40.50
CA LEU A 520 -36.67 -32.46 39.79
C LEU A 520 -37.56 -33.63 40.24
N VAL A 521 -38.28 -34.25 39.30
CA VAL A 521 -39.11 -35.44 39.53
C VAL A 521 -38.73 -36.51 38.52
N ASP A 522 -38.20 -37.64 38.99
CA ASP A 522 -37.86 -38.82 38.17
C ASP A 522 -37.03 -38.49 36.91
N GLY A 523 -36.06 -37.57 37.04
CA GLY A 523 -35.18 -37.15 35.95
C GLY A 523 -35.77 -36.09 35.02
N VAL A 524 -36.92 -35.50 35.36
CA VAL A 524 -37.53 -34.38 34.63
C VAL A 524 -37.54 -33.16 35.53
N LEU A 525 -36.94 -32.07 35.06
CA LEU A 525 -37.04 -30.76 35.68
C LEU A 525 -38.39 -30.15 35.30
N HIS A 526 -39.24 -29.93 36.29
CA HIS A 526 -40.51 -29.23 36.13
C HIS A 526 -40.34 -27.80 36.63
N GLY A 527 -40.83 -26.82 35.88
CA GLY A 527 -40.84 -25.44 36.34
C GLY A 527 -42.17 -24.75 36.10
N THR A 528 -42.43 -23.71 36.88
CA THR A 528 -43.61 -22.84 36.75
C THR A 528 -43.19 -21.40 36.51
N LEU A 529 -43.95 -20.72 35.64
CA LEU A 529 -43.85 -19.31 35.28
C LEU A 529 -44.93 -18.47 35.98
N ASP A 530 -45.87 -19.10 36.67
CA ASP A 530 -46.99 -18.45 37.32
C ASP A 530 -47.22 -18.97 38.75
N ASN A 531 -48.35 -18.60 39.36
CA ASN A 531 -48.66 -18.98 40.74
C ASN A 531 -49.59 -20.20 40.85
N ASN A 532 -49.73 -20.97 39.77
CA ASN A 532 -50.56 -22.17 39.75
C ASN A 532 -49.75 -23.40 40.24
N ALA A 533 -50.42 -24.54 40.43
CA ALA A 533 -49.80 -25.76 40.96
C ALA A 533 -49.23 -26.70 39.87
N GLU A 534 -49.44 -26.35 38.59
CA GLU A 534 -49.04 -27.10 37.42
C GLU A 534 -47.66 -26.64 36.93
N ALA A 535 -46.98 -27.51 36.17
CA ALA A 535 -45.72 -27.15 35.55
C ALA A 535 -46.01 -26.47 34.20
N ASP A 536 -45.43 -25.30 33.99
CA ASP A 536 -45.51 -24.56 32.72
C ASP A 536 -44.48 -25.06 31.71
N PHE A 537 -43.40 -25.70 32.17
CA PHE A 537 -42.44 -26.35 31.30
C PHE A 537 -41.79 -27.58 31.94
N GLN A 538 -41.14 -28.37 31.09
CA GLN A 538 -40.40 -29.57 31.45
C GLN A 538 -39.08 -29.62 30.67
N ILE A 539 -38.00 -30.06 31.32
CA ILE A 539 -36.72 -30.41 30.68
C ILE A 539 -36.29 -31.78 31.18
N VAL A 540 -36.00 -32.71 30.28
CA VAL A 540 -35.51 -34.05 30.66
C VAL A 540 -34.02 -33.97 30.97
N LEU A 541 -33.62 -34.43 32.16
CA LEU A 541 -32.21 -34.52 32.58
C LEU A 541 -31.83 -36.00 32.72
N THR A 542 -31.24 -36.56 31.68
CA THR A 542 -30.98 -38.01 31.60
C THR A 542 -30.01 -38.46 32.69
N GLY A 543 -30.43 -39.40 33.54
CA GLY A 543 -29.59 -39.98 34.59
C GLY A 543 -29.39 -39.12 35.84
N VAL A 544 -29.92 -37.89 35.86
CA VAL A 544 -29.82 -36.97 37.01
C VAL A 544 -30.82 -37.36 38.09
N LYS A 545 -30.34 -37.49 39.33
CA LYS A 545 -31.15 -37.90 40.49
C LYS A 545 -31.44 -36.79 41.48
N SER A 546 -30.63 -35.74 41.46
CA SER A 546 -30.72 -34.59 42.37
C SER A 546 -30.08 -33.38 41.71
N LEU A 547 -30.56 -32.20 42.07
CA LEU A 547 -29.98 -30.91 41.74
C LEU A 547 -29.76 -30.10 43.02
N THR A 548 -28.97 -29.05 42.91
CA THR A 548 -28.81 -27.99 43.92
C THR A 548 -29.12 -26.64 43.30
N GLN A 549 -29.33 -25.60 44.11
CA GLN A 549 -29.53 -24.24 43.59
C GLN A 549 -28.33 -23.75 42.75
N ALA A 550 -27.12 -24.27 43.00
CA ALA A 550 -25.92 -23.91 42.26
C ALA A 550 -25.88 -24.48 40.83
N ASP A 551 -26.80 -25.38 40.47
CA ASP A 551 -26.95 -25.91 39.12
C ASP A 551 -27.70 -24.96 38.18
N PHE A 552 -28.19 -23.84 38.71
CA PHE A 552 -28.91 -22.81 37.96
C PHE A 552 -28.09 -21.52 37.94
N LEU A 553 -27.99 -20.90 36.76
CA LEU A 553 -27.45 -19.55 36.68
C LEU A 553 -28.47 -18.58 37.31
N THR A 554 -28.04 -17.81 38.29
CA THR A 554 -28.88 -16.83 39.00
C THR A 554 -28.73 -15.46 38.37
N LEU A 555 -29.79 -14.65 38.40
CA LEU A 555 -29.70 -13.26 37.99
C LEU A 555 -28.72 -12.52 38.93
N PRO A 556 -27.80 -11.69 38.39
CA PRO A 556 -26.85 -10.93 39.20
C PRO A 556 -27.51 -9.90 40.13
#